data_AF-A0A2E3CAH1-F1
#
_entry.id   AF-A0A2E3CAH1-F1
#
_cell.length_a   1.000
_cell.length_b   1.000
_cell.length_c   1.000
_cell.angle_alpha   90.00
_cell.angle_beta   90.00
_cell.angle_gamma   90.00
#
_symmetry.space_group_name_H-M   'P 1'
#
loop_
_entity.id
_entity.type
_entity.pdbx_description
1 polymer ?
#
loop_
_entity_poly.entity_id
_entity_poly.type
_entity_poly.pdbx_seq_one_letter_code
_entity_poly.pdbx_strand_id
1 'polypeptide(L)'
;MKKIKLLILGITVLAFNGCYDPPAREMQGLDYDSLDELVNTSDRVLILKKLENELNFIVEEEEYLSFKFSVIEKIKGSSSEGDEIFITFLKSDLDDLFVLDKRLKKFDQSFDDQEYLFFLIGRARKNIFPKELGGSLWFKNGNPSIFELRKDSIGIISKEILLQSQNKSFLEILEMPETKFLSLVRSFNE
;
A
#
# COMPACT_ATOMS: atom_id res chain seq x y z
N MET A 1 -20.35 24.11 -60.57
CA MET A 1 -19.00 23.77 -60.06
C MET A 1 -19.07 23.64 -58.55
N LYS A 2 -18.72 22.45 -58.04
CA LYS A 2 -18.71 22.06 -56.61
C LYS A 2 -17.59 22.78 -55.85
N LYS A 3 -17.85 23.22 -54.62
CA LYS A 3 -16.88 23.36 -53.51
C LYS A 3 -17.67 23.12 -52.20
N ILE A 4 -17.74 21.88 -51.72
CA ILE A 4 -16.87 21.23 -50.72
C ILE A 4 -16.82 21.98 -49.37
N LYS A 5 -17.60 21.41 -48.45
CA LYS A 5 -17.49 21.26 -46.99
C LYS A 5 -16.29 21.91 -46.27
N LEU A 6 -16.57 22.54 -45.13
CA LEU A 6 -15.88 22.19 -43.89
C LEU A 6 -16.82 22.36 -42.69
N LEU A 7 -17.25 21.21 -42.16
CA LEU A 7 -17.93 21.07 -40.88
C LEU A 7 -16.83 21.06 -39.82
N ILE A 8 -16.66 22.15 -39.06
CA ILE A 8 -15.79 22.13 -37.88
C ILE A 8 -16.68 21.75 -36.70
N LEU A 9 -16.71 20.44 -36.45
CA LEU A 9 -17.19 19.83 -35.23
C LEU A 9 -16.27 20.32 -34.09
N GLY A 10 -16.79 21.19 -33.22
CA GLY A 10 -16.11 21.58 -32.00
C GLY A 10 -15.97 20.35 -31.11
N ILE A 11 -14.79 19.74 -31.09
CA ILE A 11 -14.46 18.70 -30.12
C ILE A 11 -14.21 19.43 -28.80
N THR A 12 -15.20 19.39 -27.92
CA THR A 12 -15.04 19.70 -26.50
C THR A 12 -14.12 18.64 -25.91
N VAL A 13 -12.81 18.86 -25.93
CA VAL A 13 -11.88 18.08 -25.11
C VAL A 13 -12.04 18.60 -23.69
N LEU A 14 -13.04 18.06 -22.98
CA LEU A 14 -13.01 18.04 -21.53
C LEU A 14 -11.87 17.10 -21.15
N ALA A 15 -10.66 17.65 -21.08
CA ALA A 15 -9.58 17.05 -20.34
C ALA A 15 -10.00 17.07 -18.87
N PHE A 16 -10.77 16.07 -18.45
CA PHE A 16 -10.75 15.63 -17.06
C PHE A 16 -9.35 15.08 -16.81
N ASN A 17 -8.39 15.99 -16.60
CA ASN A 17 -7.30 15.70 -15.70
C ASN A 17 -7.98 15.50 -14.35
N GLY A 18 -8.36 14.24 -14.09
CA GLY A 18 -8.46 13.77 -12.73
C GLY A 18 -7.07 13.92 -12.12
N CYS A 19 -6.73 15.14 -11.68
CA CYS A 19 -5.98 15.29 -10.45
C CYS A 19 -6.85 14.56 -9.43
N TYR A 20 -6.57 13.28 -9.23
CA TYR A 20 -6.89 12.66 -7.97
C TYR A 20 -6.16 13.53 -6.96
N ASP A 21 -6.89 14.44 -6.30
CA ASP A 21 -6.40 14.99 -5.06
C ASP A 21 -6.01 13.77 -4.22
N PRO A 22 -4.72 13.64 -3.84
CA PRO A 22 -4.34 12.55 -2.97
C PRO A 22 -5.29 12.62 -1.76
N PRO A 23 -5.82 11.48 -1.29
CA PRO A 23 -6.77 11.44 -0.20
C PRO A 23 -6.29 12.39 0.89
N ALA A 24 -7.21 13.26 1.30
CA ALA A 24 -6.93 14.25 2.32
C ALA A 24 -6.21 13.55 3.48
N ARG A 25 -5.18 14.21 4.04
CA ARG A 25 -4.34 13.72 5.15
C ARG A 25 -5.13 13.14 6.33
N GLU A 26 -6.43 13.40 6.39
CA GLU A 26 -7.43 12.89 7.34
C GLU A 26 -7.69 11.36 7.25
N MET A 27 -7.30 10.67 6.17
CA MET A 27 -7.52 9.22 6.02
C MET A 27 -6.33 8.32 6.39
N GLN A 28 -5.25 8.88 6.96
CA GLN A 28 -4.08 8.08 7.36
C GLN A 28 -4.24 7.54 8.79
N GLY A 29 -3.79 6.29 9.01
CA GLY A 29 -3.86 5.62 10.31
C GLY A 29 -5.26 5.12 10.71
N LEU A 30 -6.06 4.67 9.74
CA LEU A 30 -7.36 4.02 9.98
C LEU A 30 -7.20 2.56 10.39
N ASP A 31 -8.10 2.05 11.22
CA ASP A 31 -8.25 0.61 11.47
C ASP A 31 -9.37 0.07 10.57
N TYR A 32 -9.10 -1.00 9.83
CA TYR A 32 -9.98 -1.55 8.80
C TYR A 32 -10.66 -2.84 9.25
N ASP A 33 -11.97 -2.94 9.05
CA ASP A 33 -12.77 -4.08 9.49
C ASP A 33 -12.99 -5.14 8.40
N SER A 34 -12.63 -4.84 7.14
CA SER A 34 -12.75 -5.77 6.03
C SER A 34 -11.72 -5.54 4.91
N LEU A 35 -11.47 -6.58 4.10
CA LEU A 35 -10.56 -6.51 2.95
C LEU A 35 -11.10 -5.60 1.83
N ASP A 36 -12.41 -5.58 1.60
CA ASP A 36 -13.06 -4.71 0.60
C ASP A 36 -12.86 -3.23 0.95
N GLU A 37 -13.13 -2.86 2.21
CA GLU A 37 -12.91 -1.50 2.70
C GLU A 37 -11.45 -1.09 2.54
N LEU A 38 -10.53 -1.98 2.90
CA LEU A 38 -9.09 -1.75 2.76
C LEU A 38 -8.68 -1.51 1.30
N VAL A 39 -9.16 -2.33 0.35
CA VAL A 39 -8.90 -2.13 -1.09
C VAL A 39 -9.48 -0.80 -1.57
N ASN A 40 -10.73 -0.51 -1.21
CA ASN A 40 -11.48 0.64 -1.72
C ASN A 40 -10.92 1.97 -1.23
N THR A 41 -10.44 2.02 0.03
CA THR A 41 -9.86 3.22 0.63
C THR A 41 -8.37 3.42 0.30
N SER A 42 -7.68 2.38 -0.16
CA SER A 42 -6.28 2.48 -0.57
C SER A 42 -6.14 3.21 -1.91
N ASP A 43 -5.19 4.13 -2.02
CA ASP A 43 -4.81 4.76 -3.29
C ASP A 43 -4.08 3.79 -4.21
N ARG A 44 -3.22 2.96 -3.60
CA ARG A 44 -2.42 1.98 -4.31
C ARG A 44 -2.46 0.67 -3.55
N VAL A 45 -2.57 -0.39 -4.33
CA VAL A 45 -2.45 -1.76 -3.84
C VAL A 45 -1.35 -2.39 -4.68
N LEU A 46 -0.20 -2.63 -4.06
CA LEU A 46 1.04 -2.99 -4.73
C LEU A 46 1.62 -4.26 -4.11
N ILE A 47 2.13 -5.16 -4.95
CA ILE A 47 3.01 -6.23 -4.52
C ILE A 47 4.43 -5.69 -4.58
N LEU A 48 5.11 -5.74 -3.44
CA LEU A 48 6.41 -5.12 -3.22
C LEU A 48 7.42 -6.15 -2.74
N LYS A 49 8.67 -5.99 -3.18
CA LYS A 49 9.82 -6.72 -2.66
C LYS A 49 10.85 -5.74 -2.14
N LYS A 50 11.33 -5.95 -0.91
CA LYS A 50 12.34 -5.07 -0.30
C LYS A 50 13.66 -5.14 -1.07
N LEU A 51 14.31 -3.98 -1.17
CA LEU A 51 15.68 -3.81 -1.65
C LEU A 51 16.62 -3.59 -0.45
N GLU A 52 17.93 -3.74 -0.66
CA GLU A 52 18.93 -3.64 0.43
C GLU A 52 18.96 -2.27 1.13
N ASN A 53 18.48 -1.21 0.47
CA ASN A 53 18.54 0.14 1.01
C ASN A 53 17.48 0.39 2.08
N GLU A 54 17.94 0.78 3.26
CA GLU A 54 17.13 1.36 4.33
C GLU A 54 17.72 2.69 4.80
N LEU A 55 16.87 3.54 5.38
CA LEU A 55 17.26 4.82 5.96
C LEU A 55 16.61 4.98 7.33
N ASN A 56 17.44 5.17 8.36
CA ASN A 56 16.99 5.58 9.69
C ASN A 56 17.23 7.08 9.86
N PHE A 57 16.23 7.81 10.36
CA PHE A 57 16.32 9.24 10.60
C PHE A 57 15.40 9.69 11.74
N ILE A 58 15.73 10.85 12.33
CA ILE A 58 14.95 11.46 13.41
C ILE A 58 14.34 12.77 12.91
N VAL A 59 13.04 12.94 13.13
CA VAL A 59 12.29 14.16 12.80
C VAL A 59 11.35 14.46 13.96
N GLU A 60 11.35 15.70 14.46
CA GLU A 60 10.44 16.12 15.55
C GLU A 60 10.49 15.18 16.77
N GLU A 61 11.70 14.74 17.16
CA GLU A 61 11.95 13.81 18.27
C GLU A 61 11.43 12.37 18.06
N GLU A 62 10.84 12.08 16.91
CA GLU A 62 10.40 10.74 16.52
C GLU A 62 11.46 10.06 15.64
N GLU A 63 11.73 8.77 15.91
CA GLU A 63 12.62 7.93 15.10
C GLU A 63 11.81 7.21 14.00
N TYR A 64 12.29 7.28 12.77
CA TYR A 64 11.64 6.71 11.59
C TYR A 64 12.58 5.74 10.88
N LEU A 65 12.01 4.66 10.35
CA LEU A 65 12.72 3.71 9.50
C LEU A 65 12.03 3.65 8.14
N SER A 66 12.80 3.84 7.08
CA SER A 66 12.32 3.80 5.71
C SER A 66 13.01 2.69 4.94
N PHE A 67 12.21 1.82 4.33
CA PHE A 67 12.70 0.73 3.50
C PHE A 67 12.42 1.02 2.04
N LYS A 68 13.38 0.72 1.18
CA LYS A 68 13.21 0.81 -0.26
C LYS A 68 12.63 -0.50 -0.80
N PHE A 69 11.64 -0.41 -1.66
CA PHE A 69 11.00 -1.55 -2.31
C PHE A 69 11.00 -1.37 -3.83
N SER A 70 11.04 -2.49 -4.55
CA SER A 70 10.68 -2.56 -5.96
C SER A 70 9.23 -3.01 -6.10
N VAL A 71 8.49 -2.36 -7.01
CA VAL A 71 7.13 -2.76 -7.38
C VAL A 71 7.19 -3.99 -8.27
N ILE A 72 6.70 -5.12 -7.77
CA ILE A 72 6.57 -6.37 -8.53
C ILE A 72 5.30 -6.34 -9.36
N GLU A 73 4.19 -5.96 -8.75
CA GLU A 73 2.91 -5.83 -9.44
C GLU A 73 2.13 -4.64 -8.89
N LYS A 74 1.39 -3.97 -9.76
CA LYS A 74 0.35 -3.03 -9.38
C LYS A 74 -1.02 -3.67 -9.58
N ILE A 75 -1.79 -3.74 -8.50
CA ILE A 75 -3.22 -4.08 -8.53
C ILE A 75 -4.07 -2.81 -8.69
N LYS A 76 -3.79 -1.77 -7.87
CA LYS A 76 -4.54 -0.49 -7.89
C LYS A 76 -3.58 0.70 -7.88
N GLY A 77 -4.02 1.81 -8.48
CA GLY A 77 -3.37 3.12 -8.34
C GLY A 77 -2.30 3.44 -9.38
N SER A 78 -1.28 4.22 -8.98
CA SER A 78 -0.29 4.80 -9.90
C SER A 78 1.14 4.33 -9.63
N SER A 79 1.54 3.18 -10.15
CA SER A 79 2.94 2.72 -10.21
C SER A 79 3.11 1.81 -11.42
N SER A 80 4.35 1.71 -11.90
CA SER A 80 4.77 0.72 -12.89
C SER A 80 5.54 -0.39 -12.19
N GLU A 81 5.48 -1.59 -12.76
CA GLU A 81 6.42 -2.66 -12.41
C GLU A 81 7.86 -2.16 -12.56
N GLY A 82 8.71 -2.49 -11.59
CA GLY A 82 10.09 -2.03 -11.50
C GLY A 82 10.28 -0.65 -10.87
N ASP A 83 9.21 0.12 -10.63
CA ASP A 83 9.33 1.39 -9.89
C ASP A 83 9.93 1.14 -8.50
N GLU A 84 10.78 2.07 -8.06
CA GLU A 84 11.36 2.05 -6.72
C GLU A 84 10.61 3.03 -5.81
N ILE A 85 10.23 2.54 -4.63
CA ILE A 85 9.45 3.32 -3.67
C ILE A 85 9.99 3.19 -2.25
N PHE A 86 9.80 4.24 -1.44
CA PHE A 86 10.13 4.21 -0.02
C PHE A 86 8.86 4.12 0.82
N ILE A 87 8.80 3.12 1.70
CA ILE A 87 7.76 3.02 2.72
C ILE A 87 8.41 3.34 4.07
N THR A 88 7.90 4.37 4.74
CA THR A 88 8.41 4.86 6.02
C THR A 88 7.45 4.52 7.15
N PHE A 89 8.03 4.02 8.23
CA PHE A 89 7.36 3.70 9.47
C PHE A 89 7.90 4.58 10.58
N LEU A 90 7.03 4.96 11.52
CA LEU A 90 7.47 5.35 12.85
C LEU A 90 8.05 4.10 13.51
N LYS A 91 9.26 4.19 14.07
CA LYS A 91 9.95 3.01 14.60
C LYS A 91 9.16 2.33 15.71
N SER A 92 8.52 3.09 16.58
CA SER A 92 7.69 2.53 17.64
C SER A 92 6.47 1.76 17.11
N ASP A 93 5.88 2.19 15.98
CA ASP A 93 4.79 1.44 15.34
C ASP A 93 5.33 0.14 14.72
N LEU A 94 6.49 0.19 14.09
CA LEU A 94 7.15 -0.98 13.51
C LEU A 94 7.55 -2.03 14.59
N ASP A 95 8.01 -1.55 15.75
CA ASP A 95 8.36 -2.36 16.93
C ASP A 95 7.18 -3.10 17.56
N ASP A 96 5.97 -2.62 17.29
CA ASP A 96 4.69 -3.13 17.79
C ASP A 96 3.92 -3.96 16.73
N LEU A 97 4.56 -4.28 15.59
CA LEU A 97 3.96 -5.15 14.59
C LEU A 97 4.14 -6.63 14.90
N PHE A 98 3.08 -7.36 14.64
CA PHE A 98 2.99 -8.80 14.72
C PHE A 98 2.53 -9.33 13.37
N VAL A 99 2.85 -10.59 13.10
CA VAL A 99 2.28 -11.33 11.98
C VAL A 99 1.41 -12.45 12.54
N LEU A 100 0.15 -12.44 12.13
CA LEU A 100 -0.77 -13.56 12.32
C LEU A 100 -0.68 -14.44 11.09
N ASP A 101 -0.20 -15.66 11.30
CA ASP A 101 -0.35 -16.77 10.36
C ASP A 101 -1.07 -17.93 11.07
N LYS A 102 -0.55 -19.15 11.00
CA LYS A 102 -0.93 -20.26 11.86
C LYS A 102 -0.73 -19.97 13.34
N ARG A 103 0.15 -19.02 13.68
CA ARG A 103 0.41 -18.52 15.02
C ARG A 103 0.61 -17.00 15.00
N LEU A 104 0.32 -16.36 16.12
CA LEU A 104 0.70 -14.98 16.35
C LEU A 104 2.17 -14.92 16.77
N LYS A 105 2.99 -14.17 16.04
CA LYS A 105 4.41 -13.96 16.34
C LYS A 105 4.78 -12.50 16.10
N LYS A 106 5.80 -12.01 16.82
CA LYS A 106 6.37 -10.69 16.54
C LYS A 106 6.86 -10.66 15.10
N PHE A 107 6.58 -9.57 14.38
CA PHE A 107 6.99 -9.43 12.99
C PHE A 107 8.51 -9.26 12.92
N ASP A 108 9.14 -10.03 12.04
CA ASP A 108 10.55 -9.83 11.69
C ASP A 108 10.63 -8.65 10.72
N GLN A 109 11.02 -7.49 11.24
CA GLN A 109 11.03 -6.21 10.54
C GLN A 109 12.05 -6.14 9.39
N SER A 110 12.73 -7.24 9.11
CA SER A 110 13.67 -7.39 8.01
C SER A 110 13.00 -7.22 6.64
N PHE A 111 11.72 -7.61 6.51
CA PHE A 111 11.02 -7.73 5.22
C PHE A 111 11.79 -8.56 4.18
N ASP A 112 12.61 -9.52 4.62
CA ASP A 112 13.52 -10.24 3.73
C ASP A 112 12.85 -11.45 3.02
N ASP A 113 13.33 -11.76 1.81
CA ASP A 113 13.04 -12.94 0.98
C ASP A 113 11.56 -13.27 0.63
N GLN A 114 10.63 -12.35 0.90
CA GLN A 114 9.21 -12.51 0.53
C GLN A 114 8.68 -11.31 -0.28
N GLU A 115 7.56 -11.54 -0.95
CA GLU A 115 6.74 -10.49 -1.51
C GLU A 115 5.65 -10.10 -0.53
N TYR A 116 5.36 -8.81 -0.49
CA TYR A 116 4.39 -8.24 0.43
C TYR A 116 3.35 -7.48 -0.36
N LEU A 117 2.08 -7.72 -0.07
CA LEU A 117 1.00 -6.90 -0.56
C LEU A 117 0.80 -5.72 0.39
N PHE A 118 1.02 -4.54 -0.13
CA PHE A 118 0.86 -3.28 0.57
C PHE A 118 -0.38 -2.53 0.12
N PHE A 119 -1.16 -2.10 1.11
CA PHE A 119 -2.30 -1.20 0.97
C PHE A 119 -1.87 0.21 1.39
N LEU A 120 -1.72 1.10 0.41
CA LEU A 120 -1.03 2.38 0.58
C LEU A 120 -2.02 3.54 0.43
N ILE A 121 -1.99 4.48 1.38
CA ILE A 121 -2.87 5.66 1.42
C ILE A 121 -2.05 6.94 1.34
N GLY A 122 -2.25 7.71 0.28
CA GLY A 122 -1.68 9.03 0.08
C GLY A 122 -0.17 9.01 -0.14
N ARG A 123 0.37 10.12 -0.67
CA ARG A 123 1.79 10.43 -0.53
C ARG A 123 1.93 11.38 0.65
N ALA A 124 2.62 10.96 1.69
CA ALA A 124 2.90 11.81 2.84
C ALA A 124 4.40 12.05 2.92
N ARG A 125 4.83 13.16 2.33
CA ARG A 125 6.13 13.72 2.63
C ARG A 125 5.97 14.95 3.50
N LYS A 126 6.30 14.83 4.78
CA LYS A 126 6.59 16.03 5.56
C LYS A 126 7.80 16.71 4.90
N ASN A 127 7.76 18.03 4.71
CA ASN A 127 8.87 18.77 4.07
C ASN A 127 10.20 18.66 4.83
N ILE A 128 10.14 18.20 6.08
CA ILE A 128 11.26 17.96 7.00
C ILE A 128 11.88 16.56 6.87
N PHE A 129 11.31 15.66 6.05
CA PHE A 129 11.89 14.34 5.82
C PHE A 129 13.08 14.38 4.84
N PRO A 130 14.04 13.44 4.95
CA PRO A 130 15.22 13.38 4.10
C PRO A 130 14.90 13.46 2.61
N LYS A 131 15.80 14.10 1.85
CA LYS A 131 15.57 14.33 0.41
C LYS A 131 15.75 13.06 -0.42
N GLU A 132 16.56 12.12 0.04
CA GLU A 132 16.80 10.85 -0.64
C GLU A 132 15.53 10.00 -0.78
N LEU A 133 14.54 10.20 0.11
CA LEU A 133 13.26 9.49 0.07
C LEU A 133 12.39 9.85 -1.15
N GLY A 134 12.75 10.90 -1.90
CA GLY A 134 12.08 11.27 -3.14
C GLY A 134 10.64 11.73 -2.95
N GLY A 135 9.82 11.58 -3.99
CA GLY A 135 8.39 11.93 -3.98
C GLY A 135 7.46 10.74 -3.72
N SER A 136 8.02 9.54 -3.58
CA SER A 136 7.31 8.27 -3.50
C SER A 136 7.45 7.72 -2.08
N LEU A 137 6.95 8.51 -1.12
CA LEU A 137 7.04 8.23 0.30
C LEU A 137 5.65 7.98 0.87
N TRP A 138 5.49 6.83 1.54
CA TRP A 138 4.28 6.46 2.27
C TRP A 138 4.55 6.41 3.76
N PHE A 139 3.63 6.99 4.53
CA PHE A 139 3.71 7.11 5.98
C PHE A 139 2.31 6.92 6.57
N LYS A 140 2.21 6.17 7.68
CA LYS A 140 0.95 5.88 8.39
C LYS A 140 -0.14 5.26 7.49
N ASN A 141 0.19 4.14 6.86
CA ASN A 141 -0.85 3.26 6.32
C ASN A 141 -1.59 2.62 7.50
N GLY A 142 -2.91 2.47 7.39
CA GLY A 142 -3.78 1.94 8.45
C GLY A 142 -3.47 0.50 8.89
N ASN A 143 -4.35 -0.14 9.63
CA ASN A 143 -4.15 -1.50 10.14
C ASN A 143 -5.38 -2.41 9.92
N PRO A 144 -5.22 -3.65 9.43
CA PRO A 144 -4.03 -4.16 8.74
C PRO A 144 -3.84 -3.45 7.39
N SER A 145 -2.58 -3.25 6.96
CA SER A 145 -2.26 -2.72 5.62
C SER A 145 -1.14 -3.48 4.90
N ILE A 146 -0.61 -4.53 5.51
CA ILE A 146 0.51 -5.29 4.99
C ILE A 146 0.18 -6.78 5.12
N PHE A 147 0.30 -7.48 4.00
CA PHE A 147 0.12 -8.93 3.94
C PHE A 147 1.38 -9.55 3.39
N GLU A 148 1.91 -10.54 4.09
CA GLU A 148 3.02 -11.36 3.64
C GLU A 148 2.48 -12.45 2.71
N LEU A 149 2.92 -12.44 1.45
CA LEU A 149 2.48 -13.40 0.46
C LEU A 149 3.36 -14.65 0.54
N ARG A 150 2.75 -15.80 0.83
CA ARG A 150 3.41 -17.10 0.75
C ARG A 150 2.57 -17.99 -0.16
N LYS A 151 3.22 -18.87 -0.91
CA LYS A 151 2.59 -19.73 -1.92
C LYS A 151 1.25 -20.35 -1.50
N ASP A 152 1.22 -20.94 -0.30
CA ASP A 152 0.10 -21.74 0.21
C ASP A 152 -0.66 -21.07 1.38
N SER A 153 -0.28 -19.87 1.80
CA SER A 153 -0.89 -19.19 2.97
C SER A 153 -0.59 -17.70 2.96
N ILE A 154 -1.41 -16.90 3.62
CA ILE A 154 -1.15 -15.46 3.77
C ILE A 154 -0.86 -15.11 5.22
N GLY A 155 0.19 -14.33 5.46
CA GLY A 155 0.45 -13.71 6.76
C GLY A 155 -0.19 -12.32 6.82
N ILE A 156 -0.87 -11.99 7.90
CA ILE A 156 -1.42 -10.63 8.12
C ILE A 156 -0.52 -9.91 9.11
N ILE A 157 0.04 -8.77 8.71
CA ILE A 157 0.91 -7.96 9.56
C ILE A 157 0.11 -6.77 10.10
N SER A 158 0.02 -6.67 11.43
CA SER A 158 -0.70 -5.59 12.11
C SER A 158 -0.33 -5.53 13.59
N LYS A 159 -0.91 -4.58 14.33
CA LYS A 159 -0.79 -4.49 15.79
C LYS A 159 -1.47 -5.70 16.44
N GLU A 160 -0.91 -6.19 17.54
CA GLU A 160 -1.38 -7.39 18.25
C GLU A 160 -2.87 -7.30 18.61
N ILE A 161 -3.32 -6.16 19.14
CA ILE A 161 -4.72 -5.98 19.57
C ILE A 161 -5.70 -6.17 18.40
N LEU A 162 -5.34 -5.71 17.21
CA LEU A 162 -6.17 -5.82 16.01
C LEU A 162 -6.17 -7.24 15.45
N LEU A 163 -5.04 -7.95 15.54
CA LEU A 163 -4.93 -9.36 15.16
C LEU A 163 -5.77 -10.26 16.08
N GLN A 164 -5.84 -9.93 17.37
CA GLN A 164 -6.63 -10.68 18.36
C GLN A 164 -8.13 -10.39 18.27
N SER A 165 -8.52 -9.21 17.80
CA SER A 165 -9.92 -8.80 17.63
C SER A 165 -10.46 -9.04 16.22
N GLN A 166 -9.74 -9.76 15.34
CA GLN A 166 -10.09 -9.78 13.93
C GLN A 166 -11.48 -10.32 13.63
N ASN A 167 -12.15 -9.59 12.74
CA ASN A 167 -13.36 -10.01 12.08
C ASN A 167 -13.12 -11.33 11.29
N LYS A 168 -14.15 -12.19 11.19
CA LYS A 168 -14.02 -13.52 10.56
C LYS A 168 -13.45 -13.46 9.13
N SER A 169 -13.71 -12.36 8.42
CA SER A 169 -13.22 -12.10 7.07
C SER A 169 -11.70 -12.19 6.93
N PHE A 170 -10.93 -11.72 7.92
CA PHE A 170 -9.47 -11.78 7.86
C PHE A 170 -8.92 -13.16 8.27
N LEU A 171 -9.60 -13.87 9.15
CA LEU A 171 -9.19 -15.24 9.54
C LEU A 171 -9.27 -16.21 8.36
N GLU A 172 -10.24 -16.03 7.46
CA GLU A 172 -10.36 -16.85 6.25
C GLU A 172 -9.20 -16.65 5.28
N ILE A 173 -8.53 -15.49 5.30
CA ILE A 173 -7.40 -15.16 4.42
C ILE A 173 -6.15 -15.97 4.79
N LEU A 174 -5.96 -16.28 6.07
CA LEU A 174 -4.74 -16.94 6.57
C LEU A 174 -4.46 -18.30 5.90
N GLU A 175 -5.52 -19.01 5.54
CA GLU A 175 -5.47 -20.34 4.91
C GLU A 175 -5.67 -20.27 3.37
N MET A 176 -5.72 -19.07 2.78
CA MET A 176 -5.84 -18.94 1.33
C MET A 176 -4.48 -19.11 0.64
N PRO A 177 -4.42 -19.87 -0.47
CA PRO A 177 -3.28 -19.82 -1.37
C PRO A 177 -3.13 -18.42 -1.97
N GLU A 178 -1.89 -18.03 -2.26
CA GLU A 178 -1.54 -16.71 -2.80
C GLU A 178 -2.38 -16.34 -4.02
N THR A 179 -2.51 -17.25 -4.98
CA THR A 179 -3.27 -17.02 -6.22
C THR A 179 -4.74 -16.73 -5.96
N LYS A 180 -5.36 -17.42 -4.99
CA LYS A 180 -6.76 -17.20 -4.60
C LYS A 180 -6.92 -15.86 -3.90
N PHE A 181 -6.02 -15.56 -2.96
CA PHE A 181 -6.04 -14.29 -2.24
C PHE A 181 -5.88 -13.10 -3.19
N LEU A 182 -4.89 -13.12 -4.08
CA LEU A 182 -4.67 -12.05 -5.05
C LEU A 182 -5.84 -11.94 -6.05
N SER A 183 -6.47 -13.05 -6.45
CA SER A 183 -7.69 -12.99 -7.26
C SER A 183 -8.84 -12.29 -6.53
N LEU A 184 -9.01 -12.54 -5.23
CA LEU A 184 -10.01 -11.87 -4.41
C LEU A 184 -9.73 -10.37 -4.29
N VAL A 185 -8.49 -9.99 -3.98
CA VAL A 185 -8.08 -8.57 -3.90
C VAL A 185 -8.34 -7.85 -5.23
N ARG A 186 -8.00 -8.47 -6.37
CA ARG A 186 -8.24 -7.89 -7.70
C ARG A 186 -9.74 -7.72 -7.97
N SER A 187 -10.59 -8.64 -7.52
CA SER A 187 -12.05 -8.55 -7.74
C SER A 187 -12.72 -7.37 -7.04
N PHE A 188 -12.10 -6.81 -5.99
CA PHE A 188 -12.58 -5.58 -5.34
C PHE A 188 -12.17 -4.30 -6.08
N ASN A 189 -11.28 -4.41 -7.08
CA ASN A 189 -10.83 -3.29 -7.89
C ASN A 189 -11.48 -3.27 -9.29
N GLU A 190 -12.30 -4.27 -9.62
CA GLU A 190 -13.09 -4.36 -10.86
C GLU A 190 -14.45 -3.65 -10.74
#